data_AF-A0A962WBF9-F1
#
_entry.id   AF-A0A962WBF9-F1
#
_cell.length_a   1.000
_cell.length_b   1.000
_cell.length_c   1.000
_cell.angle_alpha   90.00
_cell.angle_beta   90.00
_cell.angle_gamma   90.00
#
_symmetry.space_group_name_H-M   'P 1'
#
loop_
_entity.id
_entity.type
_entity.pdbx_description
1 polymer ?
#
loop_
_entity_poly.entity_id
_entity_poly.type
_entity_poly.pdbx_seq_one_letter_code
_entity_poly.pdbx_strand_id
1 'polypeptide(L)'
;MIIIAWKFAQPLRAALATVIMIAATPVSAAMVHFDPADITVSNQSGVTLDLNADGTNDLSFSHTTSFLTLVLEDASAIATGINGSGIVGSGGEIALLNAGALIGPFSTVSSGSGGDFARYNDNLLNLFGSATSDGQWWNNGDGVSNGYIGFLLNAVDGAHFGWARLSVADYTSNDPDSLSITIHEYAYEDVAGAAVLVGSIGSGPVDDEVPVPAALWLIGFGLMGVRRATCK
;
A
#
# COMPACT_ATOMS: atom_id res chain seq x y z
N MET A 1 -66.44 0.15 -44.02
CA MET A 1 -65.63 0.50 -42.83
C MET A 1 -64.18 0.24 -43.19
N ILE A 2 -63.40 1.30 -43.49
CA ILE A 2 -62.02 1.22 -43.98
C ILE A 2 -61.12 1.66 -42.83
N ILE A 3 -60.22 0.78 -42.37
CA ILE A 3 -59.25 1.06 -41.29
C ILE A 3 -57.93 1.42 -41.97
N ILE A 4 -57.51 2.68 -41.85
CA ILE A 4 -56.24 3.19 -42.35
C ILE A 4 -55.21 3.08 -41.21
N ALA A 5 -54.23 2.19 -41.35
CA ALA A 5 -53.13 2.04 -40.39
C ALA A 5 -51.93 2.91 -40.81
N TRP A 6 -51.62 3.92 -40.00
CA TRP A 6 -50.42 4.75 -40.15
C TRP A 6 -49.24 4.08 -39.45
N LYS A 7 -48.20 3.70 -40.21
CA LYS A 7 -46.91 3.25 -39.65
C LYS A 7 -46.00 4.47 -39.45
N PHE A 8 -45.75 4.85 -38.20
CA PHE A 8 -44.71 5.81 -37.85
C PHE A 8 -43.35 5.10 -37.83
N ALA A 9 -42.49 5.43 -38.79
CA ALA A 9 -41.08 5.02 -38.78
C ALA A 9 -40.28 5.99 -37.91
N GLN A 10 -39.63 5.48 -36.86
CA GLN A 10 -38.72 6.29 -36.03
C GLN A 10 -37.29 6.24 -36.62
N PRO A 11 -36.60 7.38 -36.80
CA PRO A 11 -35.23 7.38 -37.30
C PRO A 11 -34.26 6.94 -36.19
N LEU A 12 -33.53 5.85 -36.44
CA LEU A 12 -32.44 5.38 -35.59
C LEU A 12 -31.30 6.42 -35.64
N ARG A 13 -31.09 7.17 -34.56
CA ARG A 13 -29.92 8.06 -34.43
C ARG A 13 -28.72 7.25 -33.94
N ALA A 14 -27.77 6.99 -34.82
CA ALA A 14 -26.49 6.40 -34.44
C ALA A 14 -25.67 7.43 -33.64
N ALA A 15 -25.45 7.17 -32.35
CA ALA A 15 -24.52 7.94 -31.55
C ALA A 15 -23.09 7.44 -31.80
N LEU A 16 -22.24 8.27 -32.39
CA LEU A 16 -20.80 8.03 -32.45
C LEU A 16 -20.20 8.26 -31.06
N ALA A 17 -19.88 7.18 -30.35
CA ALA A 17 -19.04 7.24 -29.16
C ALA A 17 -17.58 7.36 -29.64
N THR A 18 -16.96 8.52 -29.44
CA THR A 18 -15.53 8.71 -29.67
C THR A 18 -14.81 8.28 -28.40
N VAL A 19 -14.09 7.16 -28.45
CA VAL A 19 -13.18 6.74 -27.37
C VAL A 19 -11.86 7.46 -27.59
N ILE A 20 -11.58 8.49 -26.79
CA ILE A 20 -10.27 9.13 -26.76
C ILE A 20 -9.38 8.25 -25.88
N MET A 21 -8.51 7.45 -26.50
CA MET A 21 -7.46 6.69 -25.81
C MET A 21 -6.32 7.67 -25.51
N ILE A 22 -6.22 8.15 -24.28
CA ILE A 22 -5.04 8.88 -23.82
C ILE A 22 -3.97 7.83 -23.53
N ALA A 23 -2.97 7.72 -24.41
CA ALA A 23 -1.78 6.93 -24.13
C ALA A 23 -0.94 7.71 -23.09
N ALA A 24 -1.00 7.28 -21.83
CA ALA A 24 -0.07 7.77 -20.83
C ALA A 24 1.33 7.24 -21.17
N THR A 25 2.26 8.13 -21.51
CA THR A 25 3.68 7.78 -21.51
C THR A 25 4.07 7.43 -20.08
N PRO A 26 4.77 6.31 -19.83
CA PRO A 26 5.28 6.02 -18.49
C PRO A 26 6.18 7.18 -18.07
N VAL A 27 5.79 7.89 -17.01
CA VAL A 27 6.67 8.89 -16.41
C VAL A 27 7.74 8.08 -15.69
N SER A 28 8.98 8.18 -16.18
CA SER A 28 10.14 7.68 -15.45
C SER A 28 10.31 8.59 -14.24
N ALA A 29 9.84 8.15 -13.08
CA ALA A 29 10.08 8.84 -11.82
C ALA A 29 11.48 8.50 -11.32
N ALA A 30 12.23 9.50 -10.87
CA ALA A 30 13.40 9.26 -10.04
C ALA A 30 12.97 8.93 -8.61
N MET A 31 13.89 8.38 -7.82
CA MET A 31 13.64 8.10 -6.41
C MET A 31 14.31 9.18 -5.57
N VAL A 32 13.57 9.72 -4.60
CA VAL A 32 14.14 10.48 -3.49
C VAL A 32 14.47 9.48 -2.40
N HIS A 33 15.76 9.31 -2.09
CA HIS A 33 16.27 8.32 -1.14
C HIS A 33 16.93 9.00 0.06
N PHE A 34 16.66 8.46 1.24
CA PHE A 34 17.20 8.92 2.52
C PHE A 34 17.74 7.74 3.31
N ASP A 35 18.98 7.87 3.77
CA ASP A 35 19.70 6.92 4.62
C ASP A 35 20.08 7.64 5.93
N PRO A 36 19.12 7.83 6.86
CA PRO A 36 19.41 8.40 8.16
C PRO A 36 20.27 7.44 9.01
N ALA A 37 20.81 7.94 10.12
CA ALA A 37 21.30 7.03 11.14
C ALA A 37 20.13 6.17 11.65
N ASP A 38 20.39 4.88 11.92
CA ASP A 38 19.38 3.93 12.41
C ASP A 38 18.51 4.53 13.54
N ILE A 39 17.20 4.51 13.33
CA ILE A 39 16.22 5.03 14.28
C ILE A 39 15.52 3.86 14.95
N THR A 40 15.85 3.60 16.20
CA THR A 40 15.21 2.53 17.00
C THR A 40 14.05 3.07 17.82
N VAL A 41 12.93 2.36 17.76
CA VAL A 41 11.71 2.58 18.54
C VAL A 41 11.52 1.38 19.45
N SER A 42 11.63 1.59 20.76
CA SER A 42 11.46 0.53 21.78
C SER A 42 10.82 1.09 23.06
N ASN A 43 10.52 0.25 24.06
CA ASN A 43 10.17 0.68 25.43
C ASN A 43 9.08 1.76 25.54
N GLN A 44 7.88 1.50 24.99
CA GLN A 44 6.75 2.45 25.03
C GLN A 44 7.05 3.83 24.41
N SER A 45 8.07 3.91 23.55
CA SER A 45 8.40 5.12 22.81
C SER A 45 7.70 5.16 21.45
N GLY A 46 7.71 6.34 20.85
CA GLY A 46 7.34 6.53 19.46
C GLY A 46 8.24 7.54 18.79
N VAL A 47 8.34 7.42 17.46
CA VAL A 47 9.01 8.39 16.59
C VAL A 47 8.08 8.76 15.46
N THR A 48 8.16 10.01 15.03
CA THR A 48 7.47 10.49 13.84
C THR A 48 8.49 10.85 12.78
N LEU A 49 8.18 10.57 11.52
CA LEU A 49 9.00 10.92 10.37
C LEU A 49 8.27 11.94 9.51
N ASP A 50 8.95 13.04 9.21
CA ASP A 50 8.63 13.96 8.12
C ASP A 50 9.46 13.51 6.91
N LEU A 51 8.81 12.82 5.96
CA LEU A 51 9.48 12.14 4.86
C LEU A 51 9.87 13.12 3.75
N ASN A 52 9.08 14.18 3.57
CA ASN A 52 9.26 15.18 2.51
C ASN A 52 9.92 16.49 2.99
N ALA A 53 10.24 16.56 4.30
CA ALA A 53 10.84 17.71 4.96
C ALA A 53 10.00 19.01 4.83
N ASP A 54 8.67 18.89 4.80
CA ASP A 54 7.74 20.03 4.70
C ASP A 54 7.38 20.66 6.07
N GLY A 55 7.86 20.07 7.16
CA GLY A 55 7.58 20.47 8.54
C GLY A 55 6.38 19.75 9.15
N THR A 56 5.75 18.84 8.41
CA THR A 56 4.63 18.00 8.85
C THR A 56 5.08 16.55 8.93
N ASN A 57 4.83 15.89 10.06
CA ASN A 57 5.11 14.47 10.14
C ASN A 57 4.13 13.65 9.29
N ASP A 58 4.62 12.65 8.57
CA ASP A 58 3.86 11.81 7.65
C ASP A 58 3.59 10.41 8.22
N LEU A 59 4.57 9.87 8.93
CA LEU A 59 4.48 8.54 9.53
C LEU A 59 4.76 8.63 11.04
N SER A 60 4.12 7.75 11.80
CA SER A 60 4.41 7.51 13.20
C SER A 60 4.69 6.04 13.42
N PHE A 61 5.72 5.74 14.18
CA PHE A 61 6.04 4.39 14.67
C PHE A 61 5.97 4.41 16.18
N SER A 62 5.42 3.37 16.77
CA SER A 62 5.33 3.26 18.22
C SER A 62 5.43 1.83 18.68
N HIS A 63 6.04 1.66 19.83
CA HIS A 63 5.96 0.43 20.59
C HIS A 63 4.99 0.64 21.74
N THR A 64 4.11 -0.32 22.01
CA THR A 64 3.23 -0.29 23.17
C THR A 64 3.32 -1.60 23.91
N THR A 65 3.51 -1.52 25.22
CA THR A 65 3.44 -2.66 26.13
C THR A 65 2.40 -2.36 27.19
N SER A 66 1.52 -3.30 27.48
CA SER A 66 0.61 -3.19 28.62
C SER A 66 0.82 -4.34 29.59
N PHE A 67 1.02 -3.98 30.86
CA PHE A 67 1.03 -4.90 31.98
C PHE A 67 -0.20 -4.62 32.82
N LEU A 68 -1.15 -5.55 32.82
CA LEU A 68 -2.10 -5.60 33.91
C LEU A 68 -1.50 -6.48 35.00
N THR A 69 -1.46 -5.93 36.22
CA THR A 69 -0.66 -6.33 37.41
C THR A 69 -0.62 -7.82 37.77
N LEU A 70 -1.39 -8.69 37.10
CA LEU A 70 -1.40 -10.12 37.36
C LEU A 70 -1.64 -11.04 36.13
N VAL A 71 -1.90 -10.57 34.90
CA VAL A 71 -2.51 -11.51 33.92
C VAL A 71 -2.45 -11.24 32.42
N LEU A 72 -2.05 -10.07 31.95
CA LEU A 72 -2.01 -9.78 30.51
C LEU A 72 -0.73 -9.03 30.18
N GLU A 73 0.08 -9.62 29.32
CA GLU A 73 1.18 -8.96 28.63
C GLU A 73 0.77 -8.81 27.18
N ASP A 74 0.53 -7.56 26.78
CA ASP A 74 0.30 -7.19 25.39
C ASP A 74 1.49 -6.36 24.93
N ALA A 75 2.18 -6.81 23.88
CA ALA A 75 3.20 -6.03 23.20
C ALA A 75 2.79 -5.84 21.73
N SER A 76 2.83 -4.61 21.24
CA SER A 76 2.59 -4.31 19.84
C SER A 76 3.59 -3.29 19.29
N ALA A 77 4.13 -3.61 18.12
CA ALA A 77 4.88 -2.71 17.26
C ALA A 77 3.93 -2.17 16.20
N ILE A 78 3.76 -0.85 16.13
CA ILE A 78 2.73 -0.20 15.30
C ILE A 78 3.40 0.80 14.38
N ALA A 79 2.92 0.91 13.14
CA ALA A 79 3.10 2.13 12.35
C ALA A 79 1.77 2.67 11.84
N THR A 80 1.72 3.99 11.72
CA THR A 80 0.54 4.73 11.29
C THR A 80 0.92 5.82 10.30
N GLY A 81 0.21 5.88 9.18
CA GLY A 81 0.19 7.08 8.35
C GLY A 81 -0.64 8.18 9.00
N ILE A 82 -0.07 9.37 9.13
CA ILE A 82 -0.68 10.55 9.74
C ILE A 82 -0.83 11.65 8.70
N ASN A 83 -1.66 12.67 8.97
CA ASN A 83 -1.87 13.81 8.06
C ASN A 83 -2.31 13.44 6.62
N GLY A 84 -3.04 12.32 6.47
CA GLY A 84 -3.54 11.84 5.18
C GLY A 84 -2.62 10.84 4.49
N SER A 85 -1.40 10.65 4.99
CA SER A 85 -0.51 9.56 4.61
C SER A 85 -1.04 8.21 5.09
N GLY A 86 -0.51 7.12 4.54
CA GLY A 86 -0.99 5.77 4.81
C GLY A 86 0.11 4.72 4.69
N ILE A 87 -0.18 3.51 5.18
CA ILE A 87 0.74 2.37 5.13
C ILE A 87 0.10 1.25 4.32
N VAL A 88 0.91 0.53 3.54
CA VAL A 88 0.45 -0.63 2.78
C VAL A 88 0.19 -1.79 3.75
N GLY A 89 -1.03 -2.30 3.74
CA GLY A 89 -1.50 -3.28 4.71
C GLY A 89 -2.94 -3.69 4.47
N SER A 90 -3.41 -4.67 5.24
CA SER A 90 -4.78 -5.16 5.16
C SER A 90 -5.22 -5.70 6.52
N GLY A 91 -6.49 -5.51 6.87
CA GLY A 91 -7.05 -6.09 8.10
C GLY A 91 -6.47 -5.55 9.40
N GLY A 92 -5.81 -4.39 9.39
CA GLY A 92 -5.11 -3.83 10.55
C GLY A 92 -3.67 -4.33 10.71
N GLU A 93 -3.15 -5.12 9.78
CA GLU A 93 -1.76 -5.57 9.77
C GLU A 93 -0.95 -4.82 8.70
N ILE A 94 0.32 -4.56 9.01
CA ILE A 94 1.29 -3.99 8.07
C ILE A 94 1.84 -5.10 7.17
N ALA A 95 1.82 -4.86 5.86
CA ALA A 95 2.37 -5.81 4.90
C ALA A 95 3.90 -5.91 5.03
N LEU A 96 4.42 -7.13 5.11
CA LEU A 96 5.84 -7.42 4.93
C LEU A 96 6.13 -7.58 3.43
N LEU A 97 6.86 -6.62 2.86
CA LEU A 97 7.20 -6.61 1.44
C LEU A 97 8.62 -7.10 1.21
N ASN A 98 8.80 -7.82 0.09
CA ASN A 98 10.12 -8.17 -0.42
C ASN A 98 10.61 -7.09 -1.39
N ALA A 99 11.93 -6.97 -1.52
CA ALA A 99 12.53 -6.15 -2.59
C ALA A 99 11.98 -6.57 -3.96
N GLY A 100 11.68 -5.59 -4.81
CA GLY A 100 11.03 -5.77 -6.11
C GLY A 100 9.50 -5.87 -6.06
N ALA A 101 8.86 -5.84 -4.88
CA ALA A 101 7.41 -5.69 -4.81
C ALA A 101 6.99 -4.31 -5.36
N LEU A 102 5.90 -4.27 -6.13
CA LEU A 102 5.38 -3.03 -6.70
C LEU A 102 4.40 -2.34 -5.74
N ILE A 103 4.63 -1.07 -5.45
CA ILE A 103 3.72 -0.19 -4.70
C ILE A 103 3.23 0.90 -5.64
N GLY A 104 1.94 1.25 -5.59
CA GLY A 104 1.41 2.34 -6.40
C GLY A 104 -0.08 2.59 -6.18
N PRO A 105 -0.76 3.26 -7.12
CA PRO A 105 -2.17 3.67 -6.99
C PRO A 105 -3.19 2.57 -6.72
N PHE A 106 -2.83 1.31 -6.97
CA PHE A 106 -3.69 0.14 -6.77
C PHE A 106 -3.32 -0.68 -5.53
N SER A 107 -2.29 -0.27 -4.78
CA SER A 107 -1.94 -0.91 -3.52
C SER A 107 -3.03 -0.66 -2.48
N THR A 108 -3.35 -1.68 -1.69
CA THR A 108 -4.23 -1.52 -0.53
C THR A 108 -3.46 -0.75 0.54
N VAL A 109 -3.87 0.50 0.77
CA VAL A 109 -3.29 1.38 1.78
C VAL A 109 -4.32 1.56 2.89
N SER A 110 -3.94 1.23 4.13
CA SER A 110 -4.70 1.64 5.31
C SER A 110 -4.37 3.10 5.61
N SER A 111 -5.26 4.01 5.19
CA SER A 111 -5.15 5.43 5.54
C SER A 111 -5.65 5.65 6.98
N GLY A 112 -4.82 6.28 7.81
CA GLY A 112 -5.21 6.81 9.12
C GLY A 112 -5.54 5.82 10.24
N SER A 113 -5.62 4.50 10.00
CA SER A 113 -5.97 3.51 11.05
C SER A 113 -4.77 2.83 11.70
N GLY A 114 -3.55 3.08 11.23
CA GLY A 114 -2.38 2.32 11.63
C GLY A 114 -2.47 0.83 11.28
N GLY A 115 -1.39 0.12 11.54
CA GLY A 115 -1.39 -1.34 11.54
C GLY A 115 -0.33 -1.88 12.49
N ASP A 116 -0.57 -3.09 12.96
CA ASP A 116 0.39 -3.84 13.76
C ASP A 116 1.42 -4.52 12.83
N PHE A 117 2.70 -4.37 13.13
CA PHE A 117 3.78 -5.17 12.54
C PHE A 117 3.70 -6.60 13.09
N ALA A 118 3.69 -6.67 14.40
CA ALA A 118 3.68 -7.86 15.20
C ALA A 118 2.99 -7.53 16.51
N ARG A 119 2.15 -8.46 16.97
CA ARG A 119 1.51 -8.35 18.26
C ARG A 119 1.65 -9.67 19.01
N TYR A 120 1.85 -9.55 20.31
CA TYR A 120 1.92 -10.64 21.26
C TYR A 120 0.88 -10.39 22.34
N ASN A 121 0.05 -11.39 22.63
CA ASN A 121 -0.93 -11.38 23.71
C ASN A 121 -0.75 -12.66 24.52
N ASP A 122 -0.31 -12.52 25.77
CA ASP A 122 -0.33 -13.61 26.75
C ASP A 122 -1.54 -13.48 27.65
N ASN A 123 -2.50 -14.40 27.50
CA ASN A 123 -3.69 -14.47 28.34
C ASN A 123 -3.52 -15.49 29.45
N LEU A 124 -2.91 -15.05 30.56
CA LEU A 124 -2.71 -15.89 31.74
C LEU A 124 -4.03 -16.22 32.48
N LEU A 125 -5.18 -15.61 32.10
CA LEU A 125 -6.50 -15.98 32.65
C LEU A 125 -7.04 -17.27 32.04
N ASN A 126 -6.51 -17.68 30.88
CA ASN A 126 -6.66 -19.07 30.49
C ASN A 126 -5.83 -19.90 31.47
N LEU A 127 -6.49 -20.61 32.38
CA LEU A 127 -5.92 -21.68 33.24
C LEU A 127 -5.12 -22.76 32.46
N PHE A 128 -5.07 -22.66 31.12
CA PHE A 128 -4.35 -23.49 30.17
C PHE A 128 -3.36 -22.71 29.28
N GLY A 129 -3.02 -21.45 29.61
CA GLY A 129 -1.93 -20.65 29.04
C GLY A 129 -1.78 -20.73 27.53
N SER A 130 -2.50 -19.89 26.79
CA SER A 130 -2.27 -19.73 25.35
C SER A 130 -1.82 -18.30 25.07
N ALA A 131 -0.53 -18.13 24.82
CA ALA A 131 -0.04 -16.93 24.16
C ALA A 131 -0.44 -16.99 22.68
N THR A 132 -0.90 -15.87 22.14
CA THR A 132 -1.15 -15.71 20.72
C THR A 132 -0.24 -14.63 20.16
N SER A 133 0.23 -14.87 18.94
CA SER A 133 1.04 -13.91 18.20
C SER A 133 0.52 -13.79 16.78
N ASP A 134 0.48 -12.57 16.27
CA ASP A 134 -0.03 -12.21 14.95
C ASP A 134 0.89 -11.19 14.26
N GLY A 135 0.65 -11.00 12.95
CA GLY A 135 1.46 -10.14 12.08
C GLY A 135 2.56 -10.87 11.32
N GLN A 136 2.76 -10.45 10.07
CA GLN A 136 3.77 -11.03 9.17
C GLN A 136 5.20 -10.80 9.66
N TRP A 137 5.41 -9.80 10.51
CA TRP A 137 6.71 -9.42 11.04
C TRP A 137 7.09 -10.19 12.31
N TRP A 138 6.16 -10.94 12.89
CA TRP A 138 6.43 -11.76 14.06
C TRP A 138 7.44 -12.87 13.77
N ASN A 139 7.34 -13.51 12.59
CA ASN A 139 8.23 -14.60 12.15
C ASN A 139 8.48 -15.67 13.24
N ASN A 140 7.41 -16.22 13.82
CA ASN A 140 7.47 -17.18 14.93
C ASN A 140 8.24 -16.70 16.18
N GLY A 141 8.38 -15.39 16.36
CA GLY A 141 9.08 -14.75 17.48
C GLY A 141 10.52 -14.35 17.15
N ASP A 142 11.06 -14.78 16.00
CA ASP A 142 12.44 -14.46 15.60
C ASP A 142 12.57 -13.03 15.02
N GLY A 143 11.45 -12.34 14.80
CA GLY A 143 11.44 -11.03 14.16
C GLY A 143 11.91 -11.06 12.70
N VAL A 144 12.12 -9.87 12.13
CA VAL A 144 12.54 -9.67 10.73
C VAL A 144 13.68 -8.66 10.71
N SER A 145 14.85 -9.02 10.19
CA SER A 145 16.04 -8.16 10.20
C SER A 145 16.28 -7.34 8.93
N ASN A 146 15.45 -7.51 7.90
CA ASN A 146 15.60 -6.81 6.63
C ASN A 146 14.30 -6.83 5.82
N GLY A 147 13.24 -6.28 6.42
CA GLY A 147 11.93 -6.20 5.79
C GLY A 147 11.68 -4.83 5.17
N TYR A 148 10.68 -4.75 4.31
CA TYR A 148 10.21 -3.49 3.77
C TYR A 148 8.73 -3.30 4.07
N ILE A 149 8.36 -2.06 4.35
CA ILE A 149 6.97 -1.62 4.27
C ILE A 149 6.77 -0.77 3.02
N GLY A 150 5.52 -0.68 2.57
CA GLY A 150 5.10 0.33 1.63
C GLY A 150 4.32 1.43 2.32
N PHE A 151 4.39 2.65 1.78
CA PHE A 151 3.60 3.76 2.28
C PHE A 151 3.06 4.65 1.14
N LEU A 152 2.05 5.42 1.50
CA LEU A 152 1.49 6.54 0.76
C LEU A 152 1.82 7.81 1.53
N LEU A 153 2.55 8.73 0.90
CA LEU A 153 2.85 10.07 1.37
C LEU A 153 1.86 11.05 0.73
N ASN A 154 1.14 11.81 1.55
CA ASN A 154 0.23 12.85 1.06
C ASN A 154 0.95 14.21 1.06
N ALA A 155 1.51 14.60 -0.09
CA ALA A 155 2.23 15.87 -0.27
C ALA A 155 1.37 16.94 -0.97
N VAL A 156 1.91 18.16 -1.07
CA VAL A 156 1.21 19.33 -1.66
C VAL A 156 0.93 19.15 -3.15
N ASP A 157 1.84 18.50 -3.88
CA ASP A 157 1.75 18.25 -5.32
C ASP A 157 1.06 16.93 -5.67
N GLY A 158 0.79 16.08 -4.68
CA GLY A 158 -0.05 14.90 -4.83
C GLY A 158 0.32 13.76 -3.89
N ALA A 159 -0.25 12.60 -4.18
CA ALA A 159 0.07 11.35 -3.50
C ALA A 159 1.39 10.80 -4.06
N HIS A 160 2.36 10.54 -3.18
CA HIS A 160 3.58 9.82 -3.49
C HIS A 160 3.56 8.43 -2.85
N PHE A 161 4.16 7.44 -3.48
CA PHE A 161 4.36 6.10 -2.97
C PHE A 161 5.82 5.91 -2.57
N GLY A 162 6.06 4.98 -1.67
CA GLY A 162 7.42 4.74 -1.23
C GLY A 162 7.54 3.51 -0.38
N TRP A 163 8.77 3.25 0.03
CA TRP A 163 9.11 2.14 0.88
C TRP A 163 10.07 2.57 1.97
N ALA A 164 10.00 1.89 3.12
CA ALA A 164 11.00 2.02 4.18
C ALA A 164 11.56 0.63 4.50
N ARG A 165 12.88 0.53 4.62
CA ARG A 165 13.59 -0.68 5.05
C ARG A 165 13.74 -0.63 6.57
N LEU A 166 13.32 -1.70 7.21
CA LEU A 166 13.29 -1.77 8.65
C LEU A 166 13.52 -3.19 9.19
N SER A 167 13.93 -3.22 10.45
CA SER A 167 14.04 -4.43 11.25
C SER A 167 13.00 -4.40 12.37
N VAL A 168 12.40 -5.54 12.66
CA VAL A 168 11.58 -5.79 13.85
C VAL A 168 12.31 -6.85 14.66
N ALA A 169 12.73 -6.50 15.88
CA ALA A 169 13.44 -7.42 16.75
C ALA A 169 12.53 -8.54 17.28
N ASP A 170 13.17 -9.61 17.73
CA ASP A 170 12.54 -10.72 18.42
C ASP A 170 11.86 -10.26 19.71
N TYR A 171 10.70 -10.84 20.00
CA TYR A 171 10.03 -10.63 21.29
C TYR A 171 10.30 -11.81 22.20
N THR A 172 10.68 -11.51 23.43
CA THR A 172 10.79 -12.49 24.50
C THR A 172 9.86 -12.11 25.65
N SER A 173 9.06 -13.08 26.12
CA SER A 173 8.13 -12.87 27.25
C SER A 173 8.80 -12.54 28.58
N ASN A 174 10.13 -12.61 28.65
CA ASN A 174 10.90 -12.26 29.84
C ASN A 174 11.44 -10.83 29.77
N ASP A 175 11.38 -10.20 28.60
CA ASP A 175 11.83 -8.85 28.35
C ASP A 175 10.83 -8.17 27.40
N PRO A 176 9.80 -7.51 27.92
CA PRO A 176 8.81 -6.84 27.07
C PRO A 176 9.38 -5.70 26.23
N ASP A 177 10.57 -5.20 26.58
CA ASP A 177 11.27 -4.17 25.83
C ASP A 177 12.06 -4.75 24.64
N SER A 178 12.08 -6.09 24.48
CA SER A 178 12.78 -6.76 23.37
C SER A 178 12.13 -6.50 22.01
N LEU A 179 10.81 -6.32 21.93
CA LEU A 179 10.16 -5.90 20.69
C LEU A 179 10.52 -4.46 20.37
N SER A 180 11.23 -4.28 19.25
CA SER A 180 11.65 -2.97 18.78
C SER A 180 11.58 -2.89 17.26
N ILE A 181 11.38 -1.68 16.75
CA ILE A 181 11.41 -1.38 15.32
C ILE A 181 12.67 -0.54 15.09
N THR A 182 13.50 -0.92 14.11
CA THR A 182 14.63 -0.09 13.67
C THR A 182 14.41 0.31 12.22
N ILE A 183 14.32 1.61 11.96
CA ILE A 183 14.22 2.18 10.62
C ILE A 183 15.63 2.44 10.12
N HIS A 184 15.96 1.89 8.96
CA HIS A 184 17.30 2.02 8.36
C HIS A 184 17.31 3.09 7.28
N GLU A 185 16.38 3.00 6.32
CA GLU A 185 16.33 3.90 5.17
C GLU A 185 14.92 3.93 4.59
N TYR A 186 14.66 4.95 3.78
CA TYR A 186 13.40 5.07 3.06
C TYR A 186 13.58 5.80 1.73
N ALA A 187 12.67 5.53 0.80
CA ALA A 187 12.62 6.23 -0.47
C ALA A 187 11.17 6.37 -0.97
N TYR A 188 10.92 7.39 -1.76
CA TYR A 188 9.64 7.62 -2.44
C TYR A 188 9.88 8.18 -3.85
N GLU A 189 8.89 8.09 -4.74
CA GLU A 189 9.06 8.65 -6.09
C GLU A 189 9.07 10.18 -6.11
N ASP A 190 9.81 10.79 -7.03
CA ASP A 190 9.85 12.24 -7.18
C ASP A 190 8.65 12.83 -7.96
N VAL A 191 7.92 12.00 -8.69
CA VAL A 191 6.71 12.40 -9.42
C VAL A 191 5.48 11.72 -8.83
N ALA A 192 4.59 12.51 -8.23
CA ALA A 192 3.36 12.03 -7.61
C ALA A 192 2.60 11.01 -8.48
N GLY A 193 2.23 9.89 -7.87
CA GLY A 193 1.36 8.88 -8.45
C GLY A 193 2.08 7.79 -9.25
N ALA A 194 3.41 7.85 -9.36
CA ALA A 194 4.16 6.78 -10.03
C ALA A 194 4.23 5.53 -9.15
N ALA A 195 4.31 4.36 -9.79
CA ALA A 195 4.52 3.12 -9.05
C ALA A 195 6.03 2.91 -8.79
N VAL A 196 6.35 2.34 -7.64
CA VAL A 196 7.71 2.14 -7.15
C VAL A 196 7.96 0.67 -6.88
N LEU A 197 9.16 0.20 -7.23
CA LEU A 197 9.67 -1.10 -6.79
C LEU A 197 10.35 -0.95 -5.43
N VAL A 198 9.90 -1.74 -4.46
CA VAL A 198 10.47 -1.80 -3.11
C VAL A 198 11.97 -2.10 -3.17
N GLY A 199 12.77 -1.33 -2.43
CA GLY A 199 14.23 -1.46 -2.38
C GLY A 199 14.96 -0.90 -3.61
N SER A 200 14.25 -0.31 -4.58
CA SER A 200 14.89 0.40 -5.69
C SER A 200 15.23 1.84 -5.29
N ILE A 201 16.45 2.27 -5.59
CA ILE A 201 16.97 3.64 -5.38
C ILE A 201 17.38 4.34 -6.69
N GLY A 202 17.11 3.73 -7.84
CA GLY A 202 17.57 4.22 -9.16
C GLY A 202 16.45 4.80 -10.02
N SER A 203 16.80 5.75 -10.89
CA SER A 203 15.93 6.36 -11.90
C SER A 203 15.70 5.46 -13.14
N GLY A 204 15.83 4.15 -12.98
CA GLY A 204 15.54 3.25 -14.09
C GLY A 204 14.03 3.26 -14.31
N PRO A 205 13.52 3.43 -15.55
CA PRO A 205 12.17 2.96 -15.82
C PRO A 205 12.07 1.52 -15.26
N VAL A 206 10.92 1.16 -14.71
CA VAL A 206 10.57 -0.26 -14.61
C VAL A 206 10.56 -0.75 -16.06
N ASP A 207 11.74 -1.16 -16.54
CA ASP A 207 12.02 -1.53 -17.93
C ASP A 207 11.44 -2.92 -18.25
N ASP A 208 10.75 -3.51 -17.26
CA ASP A 208 9.72 -4.48 -17.55
C ASP A 208 8.60 -3.73 -18.25
N GLU A 209 8.51 -3.92 -19.57
CA GLU A 209 7.26 -3.94 -20.29
C GLU A 209 6.25 -4.72 -19.44
N VAL A 210 5.55 -4.06 -18.50
CA VAL A 210 4.36 -4.62 -17.89
C VAL A 210 3.46 -4.85 -19.09
N PRO A 211 3.19 -6.11 -19.50
CA PRO A 211 2.42 -6.38 -20.69
C PRO A 211 1.05 -5.80 -20.39
N VAL A 212 0.72 -4.64 -20.93
CA VAL A 212 -0.53 -3.97 -20.63
C VAL A 212 -1.63 -4.92 -21.12
N PRO A 213 -2.38 -5.63 -20.25
CA PRO A 213 -3.22 -6.72 -20.73
C PRO A 213 -4.48 -6.24 -21.46
N ALA A 214 -4.67 -4.94 -21.66
CA ALA A 214 -5.98 -4.38 -21.98
C ALA A 214 -6.09 -3.62 -23.31
N ALA A 215 -4.99 -3.16 -23.92
CA ALA A 215 -5.10 -2.39 -25.17
C ALA A 215 -5.32 -3.27 -26.42
N LEU A 216 -4.88 -4.54 -26.38
CA LEU A 216 -4.97 -5.46 -27.53
C LEU A 216 -6.36 -6.07 -27.73
N TRP A 217 -7.19 -6.20 -26.68
CA TRP A 217 -8.54 -6.75 -26.81
C TRP A 217 -9.59 -5.72 -27.26
N LEU A 218 -9.34 -4.41 -27.05
CA LEU A 218 -10.34 -3.38 -27.37
C LEU A 218 -10.45 -3.07 -28.88
N ILE A 219 -9.43 -3.40 -29.68
CA ILE A 219 -9.50 -3.27 -31.15
C ILE A 219 -10.37 -4.39 -31.76
N GLY A 220 -10.52 -5.53 -31.08
CA GLY A 220 -11.25 -6.70 -31.59
C GLY A 220 -12.77 -6.53 -31.69
N PHE A 221 -13.38 -5.64 -30.91
CA PHE A 221 -14.84 -5.47 -30.89
C PHE A 221 -15.37 -4.33 -31.80
N GLY A 222 -14.49 -3.54 -32.42
CA GLY A 222 -14.90 -2.42 -33.28
C GLY A 222 -15.39 -2.79 -34.69
N LEU A 223 -15.21 -4.03 -35.15
CA LEU A 223 -15.41 -4.38 -36.57
C LEU A 223 -16.69 -5.18 -36.92
N MET A 224 -17.54 -5.58 -35.96
CA MET A 224 -18.72 -6.41 -36.26
C MET A 224 -20.05 -5.65 -36.52
N GLY A 225 -20.01 -4.36 -36.84
CA GLY A 225 -21.22 -3.52 -36.86
C GLY A 225 -21.81 -3.08 -38.21
N VAL A 226 -21.11 -3.20 -39.35
CA VAL A 226 -21.61 -2.64 -40.63
C VAL A 226 -22.17 -3.74 -41.54
N ARG A 227 -23.39 -4.22 -41.26
CA ARG A 227 -24.17 -4.98 -42.25
C ARG A 227 -24.90 -4.00 -43.17
N ARG A 228 -24.47 -3.92 -44.44
CA ARG A 228 -25.18 -3.22 -45.52
C ARG A 228 -26.56 -3.86 -45.72
N ALA A 229 -27.62 -3.08 -45.54
CA ALA A 229 -28.94 -3.42 -46.04
C ALA A 229 -28.99 -3.10 -47.55
N THR A 230 -29.02 -4.13 -48.39
CA THR A 230 -29.42 -4.00 -49.79
C THR A 230 -30.89 -4.37 -49.91
N CYS A 231 -31.76 -3.40 -50.17
CA CYS A 231 -33.13 -3.64 -50.60
C CYS A 231 -33.16 -3.81 -52.13
N LYS A 232 -33.94 -4.79 -52.60
CA LYS A 232 -34.42 -4.89 -53.98
C LYS A 232 -35.77 -4.21 -54.11
#